data_AF-A0A2G2A1D2-F1
#
_entry.id   AF-A0A2G2A1D2-F1
#
_cell.length_a   1.000
_cell.length_b   1.000
_cell.length_c   1.000
_cell.angle_alpha   90.00
_cell.angle_beta   90.00
_cell.angle_gamma   90.00
#
_symmetry.space_group_name_H-M   'P 1'
#
loop_
_entity.id
_entity.type
_entity.pdbx_description
1 polymer ?
#
loop_
_entity_poly.entity_id
_entity_poly.type
_entity_poly.pdbx_seq_one_letter_code
_entity_poly.pdbx_strand_id
1 'polypeptide(L)'
;MASLARDKDGTKRILFMDAGRKRRTIRLGKVPVKAAESFKAHTEALIVSRALGTPPDPQTTRWLTELSDELHERLARALSWLRPASLTSAPPLRS
;
A
#
# COMPACT_ATOMS: atom_id res chain seq x y z
N MET A 1 -1.67 2.88 8.35
CA MET A 1 -0.96 1.79 9.04
C MET A 1 -1.35 0.45 8.44
N ALA A 2 -0.39 -0.44 8.24
CA ALA A 2 -0.59 -1.78 7.69
C ALA A 2 -0.25 -2.84 8.74
N SER A 3 -0.71 -4.07 8.57
CA SER A 3 -0.48 -5.17 9.51
C SER A 3 -0.13 -6.45 8.77
N LEU A 4 0.86 -7.18 9.28
CA LEU A 4 1.23 -8.49 8.76
C LEU A 4 0.39 -9.56 9.44
N ALA A 5 -0.38 -10.32 8.66
CA ALA A 5 -1.03 -11.55 9.10
C ALA A 5 -0.26 -12.77 8.61
N ARG A 6 -0.22 -13.79 9.47
CA ARG A 6 0.37 -15.11 9.21
C ARG A 6 -0.77 -16.13 9.27
N ASP A 7 -1.01 -16.82 8.16
CA ASP A 7 -2.05 -17.84 8.08
C ASP A 7 -1.51 -19.21 8.49
N LYS A 8 -2.40 -20.11 8.90
CA LYS A 8 -2.05 -21.47 9.36
C LYS A 8 -1.27 -22.27 8.30
N ASP A 9 -1.53 -22.00 7.02
CA ASP A 9 -0.87 -22.68 5.89
C ASP A 9 0.52 -22.11 5.55
N GLY A 10 1.07 -21.26 6.43
CA GLY A 10 2.39 -20.63 6.27
C GLY A 10 2.42 -19.46 5.28
N THR A 11 1.26 -19.07 4.73
CA THR A 11 1.14 -17.90 3.86
C THR A 11 1.08 -16.60 4.67
N LYS A 12 1.48 -15.49 4.03
CA LYS A 12 1.47 -14.16 4.63
C LYS A 12 0.62 -13.19 3.83
N ARG A 13 -0.02 -12.26 4.54
CA ARG A 13 -0.88 -11.23 3.97
C ARG A 13 -0.64 -9.90 4.66
N ILE A 14 -0.70 -8.81 3.91
CA ILE A 14 -0.65 -7.44 4.45
C ILE A 14 -2.06 -6.88 4.46
N LEU A 15 -2.54 -6.45 5.62
CA LEU A 15 -3.84 -5.79 5.79
C LEU A 15 -3.63 -4.30 5.98
N PHE A 16 -4.51 -3.49 5.40
CA PHE A 16 -4.49 -2.04 5.58
C PHE A 16 -5.88 -1.46 5.35
N MET A 17 -6.06 -0.17 5.67
CA MET A 17 -7.30 0.57 5.42
C MET A 17 -7.15 1.41 4.16
N ASP A 18 -8.17 1.40 3.30
CA ASP A 18 -8.23 2.32 2.17
C ASP A 18 -8.84 3.68 2.57
N ALA A 19 -8.89 4.61 1.61
CA ALA A 19 -9.45 5.95 1.80
C ALA A 19 -10.94 5.94 2.20
N GLY A 20 -11.68 4.88 1.82
CA GLY A 20 -13.09 4.70 2.15
C GLY A 20 -13.30 3.97 3.48
N ARG A 21 -12.28 3.86 4.34
CA ARG A 21 -12.31 3.08 5.59
C ARG A 21 -12.69 1.62 5.39
N LYS A 22 -12.42 1.05 4.21
CA LYS A 22 -12.58 -0.38 3.94
C LYS A 22 -11.26 -1.09 4.13
N ARG A 23 -11.30 -2.26 4.78
CA ARG A 23 -10.12 -3.09 4.97
C ARG A 23 -9.74 -3.78 3.67
N ARG A 24 -8.49 -3.61 3.26
CA ARG A 24 -7.88 -4.22 2.08
C ARG A 24 -6.80 -5.21 2.50
N THR A 25 -6.46 -6.10 1.57
CA THR A 25 -5.51 -7.18 1.82
C THR A 25 -4.67 -7.45 0.58
N ILE A 26 -3.34 -7.44 0.74
CA ILE A 26 -2.37 -7.90 -0.24
C ILE A 26 -1.96 -9.31 0.16
N ARG A 27 -2.13 -10.28 -0.73
CA ARG A 27 -1.71 -11.67 -0.49
C ARG A 27 -0.28 -11.84 -1.02
N LEU A 28 0.66 -12.15 -0.13
CA LEU A 28 2.06 -12.39 -0.50
C LEU A 28 2.31 -13.88 -0.79
N GLY A 29 1.50 -14.77 -0.24
CA GLY A 29 1.72 -16.22 -0.35
C GLY A 29 2.83 -16.69 0.60
N LYS A 30 3.57 -17.72 0.20
CA LYS A 30 4.64 -18.32 1.02
C LYS A 30 5.96 -17.56 0.81
N VAL A 31 6.16 -16.51 1.62
CA VAL A 31 7.42 -15.74 1.65
C VAL A 31 8.07 -15.85 3.03
N PRO A 32 9.39 -15.62 3.17
CA PRO A 32 10.03 -15.49 4.47
C PRO A 32 9.40 -14.37 5.30
N VAL A 33 9.33 -14.53 6.63
CA VAL A 33 8.71 -13.53 7.51
C VAL A 33 9.41 -12.17 7.41
N LYS A 34 10.75 -12.15 7.37
CA LYS A 34 11.54 -10.93 7.19
C LYS A 34 11.20 -10.19 5.90
N ALA A 35 11.00 -10.91 4.80
CA ALA A 35 10.59 -10.32 3.53
C ALA A 35 9.18 -9.72 3.62
N ALA A 36 8.24 -10.40 4.31
CA ALA A 36 6.90 -9.87 4.54
C ALA A 36 6.90 -8.61 5.43
N GLU A 37 7.79 -8.54 6.43
CA GLU A 37 7.96 -7.36 7.28
C GLU A 37 8.56 -6.18 6.51
N SER A 38 9.55 -6.42 5.65
CA SER A 38 10.07 -5.40 4.74
C SER A 38 8.99 -4.89 3.77
N PHE A 39 8.23 -5.81 3.14
CA PHE A 39 7.12 -5.44 2.26
C PHE A 39 6.07 -4.60 3.00
N LYS A 40 5.74 -4.96 4.25
CA LYS A 40 4.84 -4.19 5.11
C LYS A 40 5.36 -2.77 5.32
N ALA A 41 6.64 -2.60 5.69
CA ALA A 41 7.24 -1.30 5.96
C ALA A 41 7.16 -0.36 4.73
N HIS A 42 7.51 -0.86 3.54
CA HIS A 42 7.37 -0.09 2.30
C HIS A 42 5.91 0.22 1.95
N THR A 43 5.00 -0.73 2.19
CA THR A 43 3.55 -0.48 2.01
C THR A 43 3.07 0.64 2.93
N GLU A 44 3.54 0.70 4.18
CA GLU A 44 3.22 1.79 5.11
C GLU A 44 3.75 3.13 4.64
N ALA A 45 5.01 3.18 4.17
CA ALA A 45 5.60 4.39 3.61
C ALA A 45 4.78 4.92 2.42
N LEU A 46 4.38 4.03 1.49
CA LEU A 46 3.55 4.41 0.35
C LEU A 46 2.18 4.94 0.77
N ILE A 47 1.54 4.32 1.76
CA ILE A 47 0.25 4.80 2.29
C ILE A 47 0.42 6.21 2.88
N VAL A 48 1.47 6.44 3.66
CA VAL A 48 1.74 7.75 4.28
C VAL A 48 2.02 8.81 3.22
N SER A 49 2.94 8.55 2.29
CA SER A 49 3.25 9.47 1.18
C SER A 49 2.01 9.82 0.36
N ARG A 50 1.16 8.82 0.05
CA ARG A 50 -0.11 9.04 -0.65
C ARG A 50 -1.10 9.88 0.14
N ALA A 51 -1.17 9.69 1.47
CA ALA A 51 -2.05 10.48 2.34
C ALA A 51 -1.57 11.92 2.47
N LEU A 52 -0.26 12.15 2.51
CA LEU A 52 0.35 13.48 2.61
C LEU A 52 0.50 14.19 1.25
N GLY A 53 0.28 13.50 0.14
CA GLY A 53 0.48 14.05 -1.20
C GLY A 53 1.96 14.28 -1.54
N THR A 54 2.87 13.57 -0.86
CA THR A 54 4.31 13.67 -1.07
C THR A 54 4.84 12.47 -1.87
N PRO A 55 6.00 12.59 -2.52
CA PRO A 55 6.66 11.43 -3.11
C PRO A 55 7.08 10.42 -2.01
N PRO A 56 7.12 9.11 -2.33
CA PRO A 56 7.75 8.13 -1.46
C PRO A 56 9.25 8.39 -1.31
N ASP A 57 9.82 7.92 -0.21
CA ASP A 57 11.25 8.08 0.05
C ASP A 57 12.11 7.33 -0.98
N PRO A 58 13.41 7.68 -1.12
CA PRO A 58 14.29 7.06 -2.10
C PRO A 58 14.46 5.54 -1.94
N GLN A 59 14.42 5.03 -0.71
CA GLN A 59 14.57 3.59 -0.44
C GLN A 59 13.33 2.84 -0.94
N THR A 60 12.14 3.32 -0.62
CA THR A 60 10.87 2.77 -1.12
C THR A 60 10.77 2.88 -2.63
N THR A 61 11.26 3.97 -3.22
CA THR A 61 11.29 4.15 -4.68
C THR A 61 12.20 3.12 -5.36
N ARG A 62 13.39 2.87 -4.83
CA ARG A 62 14.29 1.82 -5.34
C ARG A 62 13.67 0.44 -5.19
N TRP A 63 13.11 0.14 -4.02
CA TRP A 63 12.44 -1.13 -3.77
C TRP A 63 11.31 -1.40 -4.78
N LEU A 64 10.53 -0.40 -5.18
CA LEU A 64 9.50 -0.56 -6.22
C LEU A 64 10.08 -1.07 -7.55
N THR A 65 11.30 -0.66 -7.91
CA THR A 65 11.97 -1.07 -9.16
C THR A 65 12.54 -2.49 -9.09
N GLU A 66 12.70 -3.04 -7.89
CA GLU A 66 13.25 -4.38 -7.66
C GLU A 66 12.15 -5.45 -7.52
N LEU A 67 10.89 -5.04 -7.47
CA LEU A 67 9.76 -5.95 -7.37
C LEU A 67 9.59 -6.75 -8.66
N SER A 68 9.22 -8.03 -8.53
CA SER A 68 8.72 -8.81 -9.66
C SER A 68 7.42 -8.21 -10.19
N ASP A 69 7.16 -8.39 -11.48
CA ASP A 69 5.95 -7.88 -12.15
C ASP A 69 4.67 -8.30 -11.41
N GLU A 70 4.61 -9.54 -10.92
CA GLU A 70 3.46 -10.05 -10.18
C GLU A 70 3.23 -9.28 -8.86
N LEU A 71 4.29 -9.03 -8.08
CA LEU A 71 4.17 -8.27 -6.83
C LEU A 71 3.89 -6.80 -7.10
N HIS A 72 4.48 -6.25 -8.15
CA HIS A 72 4.25 -4.89 -8.60
C HIS A 72 2.78 -4.69 -9.00
N GLU A 73 2.19 -5.60 -9.78
CA GLU A 73 0.76 -5.55 -10.14
C GLU A 73 -0.17 -5.66 -8.92
N ARG A 74 0.12 -6.59 -8.01
CA ARG A 74 -0.65 -6.76 -6.76
C ARG A 74 -0.61 -5.49 -5.93
N LEU A 75 0.57 -4.86 -5.83
CA LEU A 75 0.75 -3.61 -5.12
C LEU A 75 0.04 -2.45 -5.83
N ALA A 76 0.18 -2.31 -7.15
CA ALA A 76 -0.48 -1.26 -7.93
C ALA A 76 -2.01 -1.33 -7.80
N ARG A 77 -2.59 -2.52 -7.92
CA ARG A 77 -4.02 -2.76 -7.64
C ARG A 77 -4.36 -2.35 -6.21
N ALA A 78 -3.49 -2.63 -5.26
CA ALA A 78 -3.72 -2.27 -3.87
C ALA A 78 -3.70 -0.77 -3.59
N LEU A 79 -2.73 -0.07 -4.17
CA LEU A 79 -2.59 1.37 -4.05
C LEU A 79 -3.67 2.13 -4.84
N SER A 80 -4.30 1.52 -5.85
CA SER A 80 -5.44 2.14 -6.55
C SER A 80 -6.64 2.41 -5.64
N TRP A 81 -6.78 1.68 -4.52
CA TRP A 81 -7.81 1.96 -3.50
C TRP A 81 -7.47 3.17 -2.64
N LEU A 82 -6.21 3.62 -2.64
CA LEU A 82 -5.77 4.85 -2.00
C LEU A 82 -6.04 6.02 -2.95
N ARG A 83 -7.31 6.41 -3.03
CA ARG A 83 -7.70 7.66 -3.68
C ARG A 83 -7.03 8.82 -2.93
N PRO A 84 -6.35 9.77 -3.62
CA PRO A 84 -5.76 10.92 -2.96
C PRO A 84 -6.89 11.79 -2.39
N ALA A 85 -6.65 12.43 -1.25
CA ALA A 85 -7.66 13.22 -0.54
C ALA A 85 -8.16 14.47 -1.31
N SER A 86 -7.73 14.68 -2.56
CA SER A 86 -8.05 15.86 -3.37
C SER A 86 -8.24 15.53 -4.86
N LEU A 87 -9.37 14.92 -5.17
CA LEU A 87 -10.26 15.41 -6.24
C LEU A 87 -11.64 15.76 -5.64
N THR A 88 -11.65 16.21 -4.39
CA THR A 88 -12.80 16.93 -3.84
C THR A 88 -12.84 18.27 -4.55
N SER A 89 -13.82 18.45 -5.43
CA SER A 89 -14.09 19.72 -6.08
C SER A 89 -14.19 20.80 -5.00
N ALA A 90 -13.43 21.89 -5.16
CA ALA A 90 -13.75 23.13 -4.47
C ALA A 90 -15.24 23.46 -4.72
N PRO A 91 -16.02 23.87 -3.71
CA PRO A 91 -17.39 24.30 -3.95
C PRO A 91 -17.38 25.47 -4.93
N PRO A 92 -18.33 25.56 -5.89
CA PRO A 92 -18.36 26.69 -6.79
C PRO A 92 -18.52 27.96 -5.96
N LEU A 93 -17.60 28.90 -6.16
CA LEU A 93 -17.74 30.26 -5.65
C LEU A 93 -19.05 30.81 -6.22
N ARG A 94 -20.06 30.95 -5.37
CA ARG A 94 -21.28 31.68 -5.72
C ARG A 94 -20.88 33.15 -5.87
N SER A 95 -21.13 33.70 -7.06
CA SER A 95 -21.15 35.14 -7.34
C SER A 95 -22.48 35.74 -6.89
#